data_AF-A0A7Y5BTG6-F1
#
_entry.id   AF-A0A7Y5BTG6-F1
#
_cell.length_a   1.000
_cell.length_b   1.000
_cell.length_c   1.000
_cell.angle_alpha   90.00
_cell.angle_beta   90.00
_cell.angle_gamma   90.00
#
_symmetry.space_group_name_H-M   'P 1'
#
loop_
_entity.id
_entity.type
_entity.pdbx_description
1 polymer ?
#
loop_
_entity_poly.entity_id
_entity_poly.type
_entity_poly.pdbx_seq_one_letter_code
_entity_poly.pdbx_strand_id
1 'polypeptide(L)'
;MKNALKILVGLIFLALFFYSFQNIMDFEGVATSRQESFMRVFAALAQPNFQDGETTRQVAKGMWETVQMAFLATVMSAWLATPFTFASARPSSIWGRGVNFVLQPFLSAVRAVHPLIFTVPVIIFVGIGPTAGVLALTFFSTAVLSGIFSEYAQQHPSLSWSILFKVHFPGLALKHLPVNLVIASVLGFMGGGGIGFFIQQYISLLNYGNVSVALLACILVIGGMDLCGRVVWRKVRAVE
;
A
#
# COMPACT_ATOMS: atom_id res chain seq x y z
N MET A 1 -16.08 -46.58 7.29
CA MET A 1 -14.76 -45.91 7.49
C MET A 1 -14.73 -44.45 7.07
N LYS A 2 -15.09 -44.07 5.84
CA LYS A 2 -15.02 -42.66 5.35
C LYS A 2 -15.84 -41.65 6.19
N ASN A 3 -17.00 -42.04 6.71
CA ASN A 3 -17.83 -41.15 7.54
C ASN A 3 -17.24 -40.95 8.95
N ALA A 4 -16.62 -41.99 9.53
CA ALA A 4 -15.96 -41.90 10.83
C ALA A 4 -14.74 -40.95 10.77
N LEU A 5 -13.97 -40.98 9.68
CA LEU A 5 -12.84 -40.08 9.47
C LEU A 5 -13.28 -38.61 9.35
N LYS A 6 -14.38 -38.32 8.64
CA LYS A 6 -14.93 -36.96 8.53
C LYS A 6 -15.39 -36.41 9.89
N ILE A 7 -16.00 -37.25 10.70
CA ILE A 7 -16.47 -36.87 12.05
C ILE A 7 -15.26 -36.60 12.97
N LEU A 8 -14.21 -37.44 12.91
CA LEU A 8 -12.98 -37.24 13.68
C LEU A 8 -12.29 -35.93 13.32
N VAL A 9 -12.12 -35.65 12.02
CA VAL A 9 -11.52 -34.39 11.54
C VAL A 9 -12.36 -33.18 11.98
N GLY A 10 -13.69 -33.29 11.91
CA GLY A 10 -14.59 -32.24 12.39
C GLY A 10 -14.44 -31.99 13.89
N LEU A 11 -14.33 -33.03 14.71
CA LEU A 11 -14.11 -32.92 16.16
C LEU A 11 -12.75 -32.30 16.49
N ILE A 12 -11.69 -32.69 15.78
CA ILE A 12 -10.36 -32.09 15.95
C ILE A 12 -10.38 -30.60 15.59
N PHE A 13 -11.00 -30.25 14.47
CA PHE A 13 -11.14 -28.84 14.06
C PHE A 13 -11.96 -28.05 15.08
N LEU A 14 -13.06 -28.60 15.59
CA LEU A 14 -13.88 -27.97 16.62
C LEU A 14 -13.10 -27.78 17.93
N ALA A 15 -12.33 -28.79 18.35
CA ALA A 15 -11.49 -28.71 19.54
C ALA A 15 -10.38 -27.65 19.38
N LEU A 16 -9.72 -27.61 18.22
CA LEU A 16 -8.74 -26.57 17.91
C LEU A 16 -9.38 -25.18 17.88
N PHE A 17 -10.58 -25.04 17.31
CA PHE A 17 -11.32 -23.79 17.29
C PHE A 17 -11.61 -23.31 18.71
N PHE A 18 -12.19 -24.16 19.57
CA PHE A 18 -12.49 -23.79 20.96
C PHE A 18 -11.24 -23.48 21.77
N TYR A 19 -10.15 -24.24 21.57
CA TYR A 19 -8.87 -23.98 22.23
C TYR A 19 -8.29 -22.63 21.81
N SER A 20 -8.21 -22.35 20.50
CA SER A 20 -7.75 -21.04 20.00
C SER A 20 -8.69 -19.91 20.43
N PHE A 21 -10.00 -20.13 20.44
CA PHE A 21 -10.99 -19.14 20.85
C PHE A 21 -10.80 -18.76 22.31
N GLN A 22 -10.67 -19.73 23.23
CA GLN A 22 -10.48 -19.45 24.65
C GLN A 22 -9.12 -18.83 24.98
N ASN A 23 -8.04 -19.27 24.31
CA ASN A 23 -6.71 -18.72 24.56
C ASN A 23 -6.52 -17.30 24.02
N ILE A 24 -7.20 -16.94 22.92
CA ILE A 24 -7.02 -15.66 22.26
C ILE A 24 -8.07 -14.63 22.73
N MET A 25 -9.32 -15.06 22.95
CA MET A 25 -10.42 -14.17 23.34
C MET A 25 -10.46 -14.00 24.85
N ASP A 26 -9.72 -13.01 25.35
CA ASP A 26 -9.79 -12.55 26.74
C ASP A 26 -11.05 -11.69 26.97
N PHE A 27 -12.15 -12.33 27.34
CA PHE A 27 -13.43 -11.65 27.62
C PHE A 27 -13.43 -10.89 28.95
N GLU A 28 -12.55 -11.25 29.87
CA GLU A 28 -12.49 -10.66 31.21
C GLU A 28 -11.81 -9.28 31.17
N GLY A 29 -10.77 -9.13 30.34
CA GLY A 29 -10.11 -7.84 30.10
C GLY A 29 -10.88 -6.85 29.21
N VAL A 30 -11.85 -7.32 28.41
CA VAL A 30 -12.64 -6.48 27.48
C VAL A 30 -13.85 -5.82 28.16
N ALA A 31 -14.44 -6.46 29.15
CA ALA A 31 -15.78 -6.12 29.65
C ALA A 31 -15.88 -4.85 30.52
N THR A 32 -14.79 -4.36 31.13
CA THR A 32 -14.90 -3.26 32.12
C THR A 32 -13.87 -2.13 31.94
N SER A 33 -12.59 -2.42 31.70
CA SER A 33 -11.54 -1.38 31.64
C SER A 33 -11.21 -0.91 30.22
N ARG A 34 -11.36 -1.78 29.21
CA ARG A 34 -11.08 -1.44 27.80
C ARG A 34 -12.19 -0.64 27.14
N GLN A 35 -13.45 -0.79 27.57
CA GLN A 35 -14.57 -0.06 26.97
C GLN A 35 -14.50 1.45 27.27
N GLU A 36 -14.19 1.85 28.51
CA GLU A 36 -13.98 3.26 28.83
C GLU A 36 -12.80 3.86 28.07
N SER A 37 -11.67 3.13 28.02
CA SER A 37 -10.48 3.56 27.28
C SER A 37 -10.77 3.72 25.79
N PHE A 38 -11.52 2.78 25.21
CA PHE A 38 -11.98 2.85 23.83
C PHE A 38 -12.86 4.08 23.58
N MET A 39 -13.86 4.33 24.44
CA MET A 39 -14.74 5.49 24.30
C MET A 39 -13.99 6.81 24.44
N ARG A 40 -12.98 6.89 25.32
CA ARG A 40 -12.12 8.08 25.47
C ARG A 40 -11.30 8.35 24.22
N VAL A 41 -10.65 7.33 23.66
CA VAL A 41 -9.86 7.46 22.43
C VAL A 41 -10.77 7.84 21.25
N PHE A 42 -11.93 7.19 21.12
CA PHE A 42 -12.87 7.49 20.05
C PHE A 42 -13.45 8.91 20.17
N ALA A 43 -13.83 9.34 21.37
CA ALA A 43 -14.30 10.70 21.62
C ALA A 43 -13.22 11.74 21.33
N ALA A 44 -11.96 11.45 21.69
CA ALA A 44 -10.83 12.32 21.38
C ALA A 44 -10.53 12.38 19.87
N LEU A 45 -10.68 11.26 19.16
CA LEU A 45 -10.57 11.23 17.70
C LEU A 45 -11.72 11.98 17.00
N ALA A 46 -12.90 12.05 17.62
CA ALA A 46 -14.03 12.81 17.10
C ALA A 46 -13.88 14.33 17.27
N GLN A 47 -12.92 14.80 18.08
CA GLN A 47 -12.65 16.21 18.33
C GLN A 47 -11.29 16.61 17.74
N PRO A 48 -11.22 16.92 16.43
CA PRO A 48 -9.99 17.35 15.80
C PRO A 48 -9.49 18.69 16.36
N ASN A 49 -8.24 18.70 16.79
CA ASN A 49 -7.59 19.88 17.36
C ASN A 49 -7.03 20.80 16.28
N PHE A 50 -7.91 21.63 15.68
CA PHE A 50 -7.50 22.65 14.70
C PHE A 50 -7.00 23.96 15.34
N GLN A 51 -7.03 24.08 16.67
CA GLN A 51 -6.64 25.31 17.36
C GLN A 51 -5.13 25.53 17.31
N ASP A 52 -4.37 24.44 17.25
CA ASP A 52 -2.91 24.47 17.11
C ASP A 52 -2.52 24.66 15.63
N GLY A 53 -2.21 25.91 15.26
CA GLY A 53 -1.73 26.25 13.92
C GLY A 53 -0.45 25.50 13.54
N GLU A 54 0.39 25.14 14.52
CA GLU A 54 1.59 24.34 14.30
C GLU A 54 1.26 22.90 13.87
N THR A 55 0.31 22.23 14.55
CA THR A 55 -0.15 20.88 14.21
C THR A 55 -0.67 20.84 12.78
N THR A 56 -1.53 21.79 12.40
CA THR A 56 -2.09 21.85 11.05
C THR A 56 -0.99 22.02 9.99
N ARG A 57 0.03 22.85 10.29
CA ARG A 57 1.18 23.03 9.40
C ARG A 57 2.05 21.79 9.27
N GLN A 58 2.30 21.08 10.39
CA GLN A 58 3.05 19.82 10.39
C GLN A 58 2.31 18.74 9.60
N VAL A 59 1.00 18.60 9.81
CA VAL A 59 0.14 17.68 9.07
C VAL A 59 0.11 18.02 7.58
N ALA A 60 -0.08 19.29 7.22
CA ALA A 60 -0.07 19.72 5.82
C ALA A 60 1.28 19.44 5.15
N LYS A 61 2.39 19.72 5.84
CA LYS A 61 3.74 19.40 5.36
C LYS A 61 3.93 17.89 5.20
N GLY A 62 3.56 17.09 6.20
CA GLY A 62 3.67 15.64 6.16
C GLY A 62 2.83 15.02 5.05
N MET A 63 1.61 15.52 4.82
CA MET A 63 0.78 15.12 3.70
C MET A 63 1.39 15.49 2.36
N TRP A 64 1.95 16.70 2.24
CA TRP A 64 2.63 17.13 1.02
C TRP A 64 3.84 16.24 0.71
N GLU A 65 4.65 15.91 1.72
CA GLU A 65 5.74 14.95 1.60
C GLU A 65 5.23 13.58 1.15
N THR A 66 4.14 13.06 1.72
CA THR A 66 3.54 11.78 1.30
C THR A 66 3.07 11.80 -0.15
N VAL A 67 2.47 12.90 -0.61
CA VAL A 67 2.08 13.09 -2.02
C VAL A 67 3.30 13.07 -2.93
N GLN A 68 4.35 13.81 -2.57
CA GLN A 68 5.61 13.83 -3.31
C GLN A 68 6.26 12.45 -3.37
N MET A 69 6.26 11.72 -2.25
CA MET A 69 6.81 10.37 -2.18
C MET A 69 6.07 9.42 -3.12
N ALA A 70 4.74 9.43 -3.09
CA ALA A 70 3.90 8.60 -3.93
C ALA A 70 4.09 8.93 -5.42
N PHE A 71 4.17 10.22 -5.76
CA PHE A 71 4.40 10.66 -7.13
C PHE A 71 5.77 10.22 -7.64
N LEU A 72 6.84 10.50 -6.89
CA LEU A 72 8.21 10.10 -7.25
C LEU A 72 8.33 8.59 -7.39
N ALA A 73 7.80 7.83 -6.44
CA ALA A 73 7.84 6.37 -6.51
C ALA A 73 7.06 5.82 -7.71
N THR A 74 5.93 6.42 -8.06
CA THR A 74 5.14 6.04 -9.25
C THR A 74 5.92 6.28 -10.54
N VAL A 75 6.58 7.44 -10.67
CA VAL A 75 7.39 7.77 -11.84
C VAL A 75 8.61 6.85 -11.95
N MET A 76 9.36 6.68 -10.85
CA MET A 76 10.55 5.82 -10.81
C MET A 76 10.19 4.36 -11.07
N SER A 77 9.12 3.86 -10.46
CA SER A 77 8.69 2.48 -10.67
C SER A 77 8.14 2.23 -12.07
N ALA A 78 7.47 3.19 -12.71
CA ALA A 78 7.04 3.05 -14.10
C ALA A 78 8.23 2.93 -15.06
N TRP A 79 9.28 3.73 -14.81
CA TRP A 79 10.51 3.67 -15.59
C TRP A 79 11.21 2.33 -15.42
N LEU A 80 11.37 1.84 -14.18
CA LEU A 80 11.98 0.54 -13.90
C LEU A 80 11.11 -0.66 -14.33
N ALA A 81 9.78 -0.55 -14.26
CA ALA A 81 8.86 -1.63 -14.63
C ALA A 81 8.84 -1.89 -16.14
N THR A 82 9.15 -0.88 -16.95
CA THR A 82 9.17 -0.98 -18.42
C THR A 82 10.12 -2.08 -18.93
N PRO A 83 11.42 -2.10 -18.59
CA PRO A 83 12.33 -3.16 -19.03
C PRO A 83 11.94 -4.54 -18.50
N PHE A 84 11.46 -4.64 -17.25
CA PHE A 84 10.97 -5.91 -16.69
C PHE A 84 9.74 -6.44 -17.45
N THR A 85 8.86 -5.53 -17.88
CA THR A 85 7.70 -5.88 -18.69
C THR A 85 8.12 -6.40 -20.06
N PHE A 86 9.06 -5.73 -20.72
CA PHE A 86 9.59 -6.16 -22.02
C PHE A 86 10.17 -7.58 -21.97
N ALA A 87 10.90 -7.87 -20.90
CA ALA A 87 11.49 -9.17 -20.63
C ALA A 87 10.44 -10.28 -20.40
N SER A 88 9.29 -9.95 -19.79
CA SER A 88 8.23 -10.92 -19.44
C SER A 88 7.14 -11.08 -20.52
N ALA A 89 6.78 -10.01 -21.23
CA ALA A 89 5.60 -9.94 -22.10
C ALA A 89 5.77 -10.60 -23.48
N ARG A 90 6.85 -11.37 -23.72
CA ARG A 90 7.10 -12.11 -24.97
C ARG A 90 7.14 -13.63 -24.76
N PRO A 91 6.02 -14.31 -24.45
CA PRO A 91 6.01 -15.76 -24.22
C PRO A 91 6.37 -16.57 -25.47
N SER A 92 6.24 -15.98 -26.67
CA SER A 92 6.38 -16.70 -27.94
C SER A 92 7.83 -16.99 -28.33
N SER A 93 8.82 -16.32 -27.75
CA SER A 93 10.24 -16.60 -27.97
C SER A 93 10.78 -17.56 -26.90
N ILE A 94 11.66 -18.50 -27.27
CA ILE A 94 12.33 -19.43 -26.35
C ILE A 94 13.08 -18.65 -25.24
N TRP A 95 13.68 -17.51 -25.59
CA TRP A 95 14.35 -16.61 -24.65
C TRP A 95 13.37 -15.91 -23.69
N GLY A 96 12.18 -15.56 -24.19
CA GLY A 96 11.14 -14.94 -23.36
C GLY A 96 10.55 -15.91 -22.33
N ARG A 97 10.38 -17.20 -22.68
CA ARG A 97 9.93 -18.22 -21.71
C ARG A 97 10.89 -18.43 -20.55
N GLY A 98 12.19 -18.50 -20.83
CA GLY A 98 13.22 -18.66 -19.78
C GLY A 98 13.27 -17.47 -18.83
N VAL A 99 13.27 -16.25 -19.37
CA VAL A 99 13.27 -15.03 -18.55
C VAL A 99 11.98 -14.91 -17.73
N ASN A 100 10.82 -15.23 -18.34
CA ASN A 100 9.54 -15.19 -17.63
C ASN A 100 9.47 -16.20 -16.47
N PHE A 101 10.08 -17.39 -16.64
CA PHE A 101 10.14 -18.42 -15.60
C PHE A 101 10.92 -17.99 -14.36
N VAL A 102 11.91 -17.09 -14.49
CA VAL A 102 12.69 -16.59 -13.34
C VAL A 102 12.13 -15.27 -12.82
N LEU A 103 11.83 -14.33 -13.73
CA LEU A 103 11.47 -12.97 -13.39
C LEU A 103 10.09 -12.87 -12.74
N GLN A 104 9.07 -13.57 -13.25
CA GLN A 104 7.72 -13.47 -12.70
C GLN A 104 7.58 -14.05 -11.29
N PRO A 105 8.18 -15.23 -10.97
CA PRO A 105 8.20 -15.70 -9.60
C PRO A 105 8.94 -14.75 -8.66
N PHE A 106 10.05 -14.14 -9.09
CA PHE A 106 10.76 -13.15 -8.30
C PHE A 106 9.91 -11.92 -8.00
N LEU A 107 9.29 -11.31 -9.03
CA LEU A 107 8.39 -10.15 -8.85
C LEU A 107 7.17 -10.51 -7.99
N SER A 108 6.68 -11.75 -8.09
CA SER A 108 5.60 -12.25 -7.24
C SER A 108 6.05 -12.46 -5.79
N ALA A 109 7.29 -12.89 -5.56
CA ALA A 109 7.88 -12.97 -4.22
C ALA A 109 8.06 -11.59 -3.60
N VAL A 110 8.50 -10.59 -4.37
CA VAL A 110 8.57 -9.19 -3.90
C VAL A 110 7.18 -8.70 -3.50
N ARG A 111 6.13 -9.02 -4.27
CA ARG A 111 4.74 -8.65 -3.94
C ARG A 111 4.17 -9.42 -2.73
N ALA A 112 4.69 -10.61 -2.43
CA ALA A 112 4.27 -11.40 -1.28
C ALA A 112 4.77 -10.79 0.04
N VAL A 113 5.88 -10.05 0.01
CA VAL A 113 6.41 -9.34 1.16
C VAL A 113 5.72 -7.98 1.30
N HIS A 114 5.16 -7.71 2.48
CA HIS A 114 4.46 -6.45 2.73
C HIS A 114 5.43 -5.24 2.56
N PRO A 115 5.01 -4.13 1.91
CA PRO A 115 5.86 -2.96 1.66
C PRO A 115 6.59 -2.42 2.90
N LEU A 116 5.92 -2.51 4.05
CA LEU A 116 6.45 -2.15 5.36
C LEU A 116 7.81 -2.80 5.64
N ILE A 117 7.94 -4.09 5.34
CA ILE A 117 9.18 -4.86 5.60
C ILE A 117 10.34 -4.33 4.75
N PHE A 118 10.07 -3.93 3.50
CA PHE A 118 11.09 -3.33 2.63
C PHE A 118 11.60 -1.97 3.12
N THR A 119 10.86 -1.29 3.98
CA THR A 119 11.26 0.01 4.49
C THR A 119 12.45 -0.11 5.46
N VAL A 120 12.51 -1.21 6.22
CA VAL A 120 13.58 -1.45 7.22
C VAL A 120 14.99 -1.45 6.60
N PRO A 121 15.32 -2.28 5.59
CA PRO A 121 16.65 -2.29 5.01
C PRO A 121 16.98 -0.97 4.29
N VAL A 122 15.98 -0.29 3.72
CA VAL A 122 16.19 1.00 3.05
C VAL A 122 16.52 2.11 4.05
N ILE A 123 15.87 2.13 5.21
CA ILE A 123 16.21 3.04 6.31
C ILE A 123 17.61 2.78 6.81
N ILE A 124 18.03 1.52 6.93
CA ILE A 124 19.41 1.18 7.33
C ILE A 124 20.42 1.75 6.31
N PHE A 125 20.06 1.77 5.02
CA PHE A 125 20.94 2.24 3.96
C PHE A 125 20.98 3.78 3.82
N VAL A 126 19.82 4.46 3.89
CA VAL A 126 19.70 5.91 3.59
C VAL A 126 19.43 6.76 4.83
N GLY A 127 18.99 6.15 5.93
CA GLY A 127 18.49 6.82 7.12
C GLY A 127 16.97 6.98 7.14
N ILE A 128 16.46 7.44 8.27
CA ILE A 128 15.03 7.72 8.49
C ILE A 128 14.63 8.96 7.70
N GLY A 129 13.48 8.91 7.01
CA GLY A 129 12.91 10.07 6.33
C GLY A 129 12.29 9.76 4.97
N PRO A 130 11.78 10.80 4.28
CA PRO A 130 11.02 10.65 3.03
C PRO A 130 11.77 9.88 1.95
N THR A 131 13.08 10.07 1.82
CA THR A 131 13.92 9.39 0.82
C THR A 131 13.86 7.87 0.97
N ALA A 132 13.87 7.36 2.20
CA ALA A 132 13.76 5.93 2.44
C ALA A 132 12.38 5.40 2.04
N GLY A 133 11.31 6.15 2.33
CA GLY A 133 9.98 5.79 1.88
C GLY A 133 9.83 5.79 0.36
N VAL A 134 10.43 6.75 -0.36
CA VAL A 134 10.42 6.76 -1.83
C VAL A 134 11.11 5.53 -2.41
N LEU A 135 12.29 5.17 -1.91
CA LEU A 135 13.06 4.03 -2.43
C LEU A 135 12.38 2.69 -2.13
N ALA A 136 11.89 2.51 -0.89
CA ALA A 136 11.15 1.32 -0.50
C ALA A 136 9.88 1.15 -1.33
N LEU A 137 9.11 2.24 -1.51
CA LEU A 137 7.91 2.24 -2.33
C LEU A 137 8.23 2.01 -3.81
N THR A 138 9.31 2.58 -4.33
CA THR A 138 9.75 2.37 -5.72
C THR A 138 10.03 0.90 -5.98
N PHE A 139 10.75 0.23 -5.09
CA PHE A 139 11.08 -1.19 -5.25
C PHE A 139 9.83 -2.06 -5.27
N PHE A 140 8.93 -1.87 -4.30
CA PHE A 140 7.65 -2.58 -4.24
C PHE A 140 6.75 -2.27 -5.45
N SER A 141 6.55 -0.99 -5.77
CA SER A 141 5.70 -0.53 -6.87
C SER A 141 6.22 -1.00 -8.24
N THR A 142 7.55 -1.16 -8.40
CA THR A 142 8.14 -1.72 -9.64
C THR A 142 7.66 -3.15 -9.89
N ALA A 143 7.59 -3.97 -8.84
CA ALA A 143 7.09 -5.34 -8.94
C ALA A 143 5.58 -5.40 -9.24
N VAL A 144 4.80 -4.44 -8.73
CA VAL A 144 3.37 -4.32 -9.03
C VAL A 144 3.13 -3.86 -10.47
N LEU A 145 3.75 -2.75 -10.89
CA LEU A 145 3.55 -2.17 -12.21
C LEU A 145 4.05 -3.07 -13.33
N SER A 146 5.17 -3.79 -13.13
CA SER A 146 5.67 -4.75 -14.14
C SER A 146 4.69 -5.90 -14.41
N GLY A 147 3.98 -6.36 -13.38
CA GLY A 147 2.89 -7.31 -13.54
C GLY A 147 1.75 -6.73 -14.39
N ILE A 148 1.27 -5.55 -14.01
CA ILE A 148 0.14 -4.87 -14.69
C ILE A 148 0.46 -4.53 -16.14
N PHE A 149 1.65 -4.00 -16.41
CA PHE A 149 2.09 -3.67 -17.76
C PHE A 149 2.25 -4.92 -18.61
N SER A 150 2.74 -6.03 -18.03
CA SER A 150 2.89 -7.31 -18.74
C SER A 150 1.54 -7.92 -19.09
N GLU A 151 0.59 -7.92 -18.15
CA GLU A 151 -0.80 -8.35 -18.40
C GLU A 151 -1.44 -7.50 -19.50
N TYR A 152 -1.30 -6.17 -19.44
CA TYR A 152 -1.85 -5.26 -20.45
C TYR A 152 -1.26 -5.52 -21.85
N ALA A 153 0.06 -5.70 -21.93
CA ALA A 153 0.76 -5.99 -23.18
C ALA A 153 0.35 -7.34 -23.79
N GLN A 154 0.08 -8.35 -22.96
CA GLN A 154 -0.38 -9.67 -23.42
C GLN A 154 -1.84 -9.64 -23.89
N GLN A 155 -2.69 -8.82 -23.28
CA GLN A 155 -4.09 -8.63 -23.70
C GLN A 155 -4.21 -7.90 -25.05
N HIS A 156 -3.21 -7.08 -25.41
CA HIS A 156 -3.21 -6.27 -26.62
C HIS A 156 -2.00 -6.57 -27.52
N PRO A 157 -1.88 -7.80 -28.07
CA PRO A 157 -0.71 -8.23 -28.83
C PRO A 157 -0.53 -7.49 -30.15
N SER A 158 -1.57 -6.81 -30.65
CA SER A 158 -1.54 -5.99 -31.85
C SER A 158 -0.85 -4.63 -31.66
N LEU A 159 -0.68 -4.17 -30.43
CA LEU A 159 -0.06 -2.87 -30.14
C LEU A 159 1.46 -2.93 -30.23
N SER A 160 2.05 -1.97 -30.94
CA SER A 160 3.51 -1.81 -30.97
C SER A 160 4.05 -1.37 -29.61
N TRP A 161 5.26 -1.83 -29.28
CA TRP A 161 5.94 -1.49 -28.02
C TRP A 161 6.15 0.02 -27.84
N SER A 162 6.33 0.77 -28.93
CA SER A 162 6.46 2.23 -28.89
C SER A 162 5.17 2.92 -28.40
N ILE A 163 4.00 2.38 -28.76
CA ILE A 163 2.69 2.90 -28.34
C ILE A 163 2.41 2.53 -26.89
N LEU A 164 2.75 1.29 -26.49
CA LEU A 164 2.61 0.85 -25.10
C LEU A 164 3.44 1.74 -24.16
N PHE A 165 4.72 1.95 -24.49
CA PHE A 165 5.62 2.75 -23.66
C PHE A 165 5.25 4.24 -23.61
N LYS A 166 4.88 4.85 -24.74
CA LYS A 166 4.62 6.30 -24.79
C LYS A 166 3.24 6.68 -24.27
N VAL A 167 2.23 5.84 -24.50
CA VAL A 167 0.83 6.20 -24.26
C VAL A 167 0.27 5.44 -23.06
N HIS A 168 0.37 4.11 -23.05
CA HIS A 168 -0.38 3.28 -22.11
C HIS A 168 0.30 3.15 -20.75
N PHE A 169 1.61 2.89 -20.72
CA PHE A 169 2.34 2.68 -19.45
C PHE A 169 2.33 3.90 -18.51
N PRO A 170 2.56 5.14 -18.99
CA PRO A 170 2.43 6.32 -18.13
C PRO A 170 1.01 6.45 -17.58
N GLY A 171 -0.01 6.17 -18.39
CA GLY A 171 -1.39 6.12 -17.94
C GLY A 171 -1.61 5.09 -16.84
N LEU A 172 -1.21 3.84 -17.07
CA LEU A 172 -1.34 2.76 -16.08
C LEU A 172 -0.58 3.07 -14.78
N ALA A 173 0.59 3.69 -14.86
CA ALA A 173 1.32 4.16 -13.68
C ALA A 173 0.56 5.24 -12.92
N LEU A 174 0.06 6.26 -13.61
CA LEU A 174 -0.72 7.35 -12.99
C LEU A 174 -2.02 6.83 -12.37
N LYS A 175 -2.64 5.80 -12.94
CA LYS A 175 -3.78 5.10 -12.34
C LYS A 175 -3.41 4.45 -10.99
N HIS A 176 -2.17 4.05 -10.82
CA HIS A 176 -1.65 3.45 -9.59
C HIS A 176 -1.23 4.45 -8.52
N LEU A 177 -1.17 5.75 -8.85
CA LEU A 177 -0.74 6.80 -7.93
C LEU A 177 -1.53 6.84 -6.61
N PRO A 178 -2.89 6.74 -6.58
CA PRO A 178 -3.63 6.75 -5.31
C PRO A 178 -3.30 5.55 -4.41
N VAL A 179 -3.01 4.39 -5.00
CA VAL A 179 -2.58 3.19 -4.25
C VAL A 179 -1.21 3.44 -3.62
N ASN A 180 -0.28 4.00 -4.38
CA ASN A 180 1.05 4.35 -3.89
C ASN A 180 0.99 5.41 -2.78
N LEU A 181 0.02 6.32 -2.82
CA LEU A 181 -0.22 7.31 -1.76
C LEU A 181 -0.64 6.67 -0.44
N VAL A 182 -1.54 5.68 -0.51
CA VAL A 182 -1.93 4.89 0.68
C VAL A 182 -0.72 4.16 1.22
N ILE A 183 0.05 3.47 0.38
CA ILE A 183 1.23 2.72 0.83
C ILE A 183 2.25 3.69 1.45
N ALA A 184 2.53 4.84 0.82
CA ALA A 184 3.46 5.85 1.35
C ALA A 184 3.08 6.33 2.76
N SER A 185 1.79 6.57 3.03
CA SER A 185 1.33 6.94 4.39
C SER A 185 1.61 5.84 5.42
N VAL A 186 1.51 4.57 5.02
CA VAL A 186 1.77 3.42 5.90
C VAL A 186 3.27 3.21 6.09
N LEU A 187 4.11 3.38 5.06
CA LEU A 187 5.57 3.33 5.20
C LEU A 187 6.11 4.40 6.15
N GLY A 188 5.44 5.55 6.24
CA GLY A 188 5.78 6.61 7.18
C GLY A 188 5.79 6.16 8.64
N PHE A 189 4.91 5.22 9.02
CA PHE A 189 4.88 4.66 10.38
C PHE A 189 6.16 3.92 10.74
N MET A 190 6.84 3.31 9.76
CA MET A 190 8.10 2.59 9.98
C MET A 190 9.34 3.48 9.87
N GLY A 191 9.16 4.81 9.78
CA GLY A 191 10.27 5.76 9.60
C GLY A 191 10.52 6.15 8.14
N GLY A 192 9.63 5.79 7.22
CA GLY A 192 9.71 6.20 5.81
C GLY A 192 9.36 7.67 5.55
N GLY A 193 9.06 8.47 6.59
CA GLY A 193 8.72 9.89 6.49
C GLY A 193 7.27 10.19 6.12
N GLY A 194 6.96 11.47 5.86
CA GLY A 194 5.61 11.93 5.52
C GLY A 194 4.61 11.85 6.68
N ILE A 195 3.31 11.80 6.35
CA ILE A 195 2.24 11.89 7.37
C ILE A 195 2.25 10.74 8.37
N GLY A 196 2.63 9.53 7.94
CA GLY A 196 2.66 8.35 8.81
C GLY A 196 3.61 8.51 10.00
N PHE A 197 4.70 9.26 9.82
CA PHE A 197 5.64 9.57 10.89
C PHE A 197 4.98 10.43 11.98
N PHE A 198 4.27 11.49 11.58
CA PHE A 198 3.56 12.37 12.51
C PHE A 198 2.41 11.64 13.21
N ILE A 199 1.66 10.78 12.50
CA ILE A 199 0.61 9.97 13.12
C ILE A 199 1.20 9.06 14.21
N GLN A 200 2.29 8.35 13.91
CA GLN A 200 2.97 7.50 14.90
C GLN A 200 3.47 8.30 16.10
N GLN A 201 3.99 9.51 15.86
CA GLN A 201 4.43 10.42 16.91
C GLN A 201 3.26 10.87 17.80
N TYR A 202 2.15 11.32 17.22
CA TYR A 202 0.99 11.77 18.00
C TYR A 202 0.33 10.63 18.79
N ILE A 203 0.29 9.41 18.23
CA ILE A 203 -0.17 8.21 18.95
C ILE A 203 0.77 7.91 20.12
N SER A 204 2.09 7.97 19.90
CA SER A 204 3.09 7.73 20.96
C SER A 204 3.01 8.76 22.09
N LEU A 205 2.61 9.99 21.77
CA LEU A 205 2.36 11.08 22.71
C LEU A 205 0.94 11.06 23.31
N LEU A 206 0.10 10.10 22.95
CA LEU A 206 -1.31 10.00 23.33
C LEU A 206 -2.14 11.25 22.98
N ASN A 207 -1.68 12.06 22.01
CA ASN A 207 -2.37 13.25 21.55
C ASN A 207 -3.35 12.90 20.42
N TYR A 208 -4.48 12.30 20.80
CA TYR A 208 -5.49 11.84 19.86
C TYR A 208 -6.21 12.98 19.11
N GLY A 209 -6.20 14.20 19.64
CA GLY A 209 -6.72 15.39 18.95
C GLY A 209 -5.88 15.78 17.73
N ASN A 210 -4.55 15.59 17.80
CA ASN A 210 -3.67 15.81 16.64
C ASN A 210 -3.69 14.61 15.68
N VAL A 211 -3.89 13.39 16.19
CA VAL A 211 -4.09 12.19 15.36
C VAL A 211 -5.31 12.36 14.46
N SER A 212 -6.43 12.86 14.98
CA SER A 212 -7.64 13.05 14.18
C SER A 212 -7.49 14.08 13.07
N VAL A 213 -6.75 15.18 13.31
CA VAL A 213 -6.39 16.14 12.25
C VAL A 213 -5.59 15.47 11.14
N ALA A 214 -4.58 14.67 11.51
CA ALA A 214 -3.77 13.92 10.54
C ALA A 214 -4.61 12.89 9.74
N LEU A 215 -5.50 12.16 10.42
CA LEU A 215 -6.39 11.19 9.77
C LEU A 215 -7.40 11.86 8.82
N LEU A 216 -7.99 13.00 9.21
CA LEU A 216 -8.86 13.78 8.33
C LEU A 216 -8.11 14.26 7.09
N ALA A 217 -6.87 14.74 7.26
CA ALA A 217 -6.04 15.14 6.14
C ALA A 217 -5.74 13.96 5.19
N CYS A 218 -5.45 12.77 5.72
CA CYS A 218 -5.32 11.54 4.93
C CYS A 218 -6.60 11.25 4.13
N ILE A 219 -7.77 11.25 4.77
CA ILE A 219 -9.05 10.96 4.11
C ILE A 219 -9.32 11.96 2.98
N LEU A 220 -9.13 13.26 3.24
CA LEU A 220 -9.40 14.31 2.27
C LEU A 220 -8.45 14.26 1.07
N VAL A 221 -7.15 14.10 1.31
CA VAL A 221 -6.15 14.11 0.23
C VAL A 221 -6.15 12.80 -0.55
N ILE A 222 -6.18 11.66 0.13
CA ILE A 222 -6.20 10.34 -0.53
C ILE A 222 -7.53 10.16 -1.27
N GLY A 223 -8.65 10.46 -0.62
CA GLY A 223 -9.98 10.41 -1.25
C GLY A 223 -10.10 11.39 -2.41
N GLY A 224 -9.58 12.62 -2.26
CA GLY A 224 -9.51 13.60 -3.33
C GLY A 224 -8.69 13.14 -4.53
N MET A 225 -7.51 12.55 -4.28
CA MET A 225 -6.65 11.99 -5.33
C MET A 225 -7.35 10.86 -6.10
N ASP A 226 -8.02 9.95 -5.39
CA ASP A 226 -8.77 8.85 -6.01
C ASP A 226 -9.97 9.35 -6.84
N LEU A 227 -10.70 10.36 -6.35
CA LEU A 227 -11.78 11.00 -7.11
C LEU A 227 -11.25 11.66 -8.39
N CYS A 228 -10.16 12.43 -8.29
CA CYS A 228 -9.51 13.05 -9.44
C CYS A 228 -9.08 12.00 -10.46
N GLY A 229 -8.47 10.90 -10.00
CA GLY A 229 -8.11 9.76 -10.85
C GLY A 229 -9.33 9.22 -11.61
N ARG A 230 -10.43 8.93 -10.91
CA ARG A 230 -11.66 8.41 -11.52
C ARG A 230 -12.25 9.34 -12.58
N VAL A 231 -12.24 10.65 -12.34
CA VAL A 231 -12.76 11.66 -13.29
C VAL A 231 -11.92 11.69 -14.56
N VAL A 232 -10.59 11.73 -14.43
CA VAL A 232 -9.67 11.73 -15.57
C VAL A 232 -9.87 10.46 -16.40
N TRP A 233 -9.96 9.30 -15.75
CA TRP A 233 -10.12 8.02 -16.45
C TRP A 233 -11.48 7.80 -17.09
N ARG A 234 -12.55 8.42 -16.57
CA ARG A 234 -13.86 8.41 -17.23
C ARG A 234 -13.82 9.12 -18.58
N LYS A 235 -13.08 10.23 -18.67
CA LYS A 235 -12.94 10.98 -19.92
C LYS A 235 -12.10 10.23 -20.95
N VAL A 236 -11.03 9.54 -20.53
CA VAL A 236 -10.18 8.76 -21.45
C VAL A 236 -10.96 7.59 -22.07
N ARG A 237 -11.75 6.85 -21.28
CA ARG A 237 -12.57 5.73 -21.79
C ARG A 237 -13.76 6.14 -22.66
N ALA A 238 -14.16 7.42 -22.64
CA ALA A 238 -15.23 7.92 -23.49
C ALA A 238 -14.74 8.29 -24.90
N VAL A 239 -13.43 8.23 -25.13
CA VAL A 239 -12.77 8.58 -26.40
C VAL A 239 -12.31 7.33 -27.18
N GLU A 240 -12.21 6.18 -26.50
CA GLU A 240 -12.08 4.84 -27.11
C GLU A 240 -13.45 4.31 -27.56
#